data_AF-A0A7C3UNB6-F1
#
_entry.id   AF-A0A7C3UNB6-F1
#
_cell.length_a   1.000
_cell.length_b   1.000
_cell.length_c   1.000
_cell.angle_alpha   90.00
_cell.angle_beta   90.00
_cell.angle_gamma   90.00
#
_symmetry.space_group_name_H-M   'P 1'
#
loop_
_entity.id
_entity.type
_entity.pdbx_description
1 polymer ?
#
loop_
_entity_poly.entity_id
_entity_poly.type
_entity_poly.pdbx_seq_one_letter_code
_entity_poly.pdbx_strand_id
1 'polypeptide(L)'
;MAEALEEEMKTTRLGVLSPYPGFGELVQEVCRDHPVTVRVEEAILAAAVARARQWEQDRAVDVVIARGPTARMVEAAVKLPVSVVEITNFDVLKSLHDSRENCREPVAFVEHHSQVPKYDLALLGHVLGMQLHLYTYAGDGDLDQQLDLAIARGMQTIVATGSCFLA
;
A
#
# COMPACT_ATOMS: atom_id res chain seq x y z
N MET A 1 -15.15 -17.49 -45.58
CA MET A 1 -16.04 -17.33 -44.42
C MET A 1 -15.15 -17.22 -43.20
N ALA A 2 -14.73 -15.99 -42.90
CA ALA A 2 -13.90 -15.63 -41.76
C ALA A 2 -14.82 -15.33 -40.56
N GLU A 3 -15.60 -16.32 -40.15
CA GLU A 3 -16.58 -16.18 -39.05
C GLU A 3 -16.22 -17.13 -37.90
N ALA A 4 -14.99 -17.03 -37.39
CA ALA A 4 -14.56 -17.84 -36.24
C ALA A 4 -13.50 -17.19 -35.33
N LEU A 5 -13.18 -15.89 -35.46
CA LEU A 5 -12.13 -15.25 -34.64
C LEU A 5 -12.45 -13.79 -34.30
N GLU A 6 -13.60 -13.58 -33.66
CA GLU A 6 -13.78 -12.47 -32.71
C GLU A 6 -14.41 -13.09 -31.46
N GLU A 7 -13.60 -13.81 -30.67
CA GLU A 7 -13.88 -13.80 -29.23
C GLU A 7 -13.83 -12.31 -28.84
N GLU A 8 -14.98 -11.75 -28.44
CA GLU A 8 -15.01 -10.48 -27.71
C GLU A 8 -13.94 -10.55 -26.62
N MET A 9 -12.79 -9.89 -26.82
CA MET A 9 -11.78 -9.75 -25.78
C MET A 9 -12.43 -8.95 -24.66
N LYS A 10 -13.02 -9.66 -23.70
CA LYS A 10 -13.70 -9.06 -22.57
C LYS A 10 -12.69 -8.23 -21.80
N THR A 11 -12.81 -6.90 -21.90
CA THR A 11 -12.00 -5.96 -21.14
C THR A 11 -12.10 -6.29 -19.67
N THR A 12 -10.97 -6.62 -19.04
CA THR A 12 -10.94 -6.98 -17.62
C THR A 12 -11.09 -5.73 -16.77
N ARG A 13 -11.97 -5.76 -15.75
CA ARG A 13 -12.23 -4.63 -14.87
C ARG A 13 -11.43 -4.77 -13.58
N LEU A 14 -10.45 -3.89 -13.40
CA LEU A 14 -9.58 -3.85 -12.23
C LEU A 14 -10.14 -2.87 -11.20
N GLY A 15 -10.35 -3.34 -9.97
CA GLY A 15 -10.60 -2.49 -8.81
C GLY A 15 -9.31 -2.29 -8.03
N VAL A 16 -8.82 -1.07 -7.92
CA VAL A 16 -7.54 -0.76 -7.26
C VAL A 16 -7.82 0.03 -5.99
N LEU A 17 -7.40 -0.53 -4.85
CA LEU A 17 -7.47 0.11 -3.54
C LEU A 17 -6.12 0.78 -3.27
N SER A 18 -6.07 2.07 -3.56
CA SER A 18 -4.86 2.88 -3.53
C SER A 18 -4.54 3.33 -2.09
N PRO A 19 -3.31 3.11 -1.60
CA PRO A 19 -2.91 3.60 -0.28
C PRO A 19 -2.61 5.11 -0.25
N TYR A 20 -2.40 5.75 -1.40
CA TYR A 20 -2.15 7.19 -1.54
C TYR A 20 -2.34 7.62 -3.01
N PRO A 21 -2.54 8.92 -3.31
CA PRO A 21 -2.82 9.39 -4.67
C PRO A 21 -1.80 8.94 -5.72
N GLY A 22 -0.50 9.10 -5.45
CA GLY A 22 0.58 8.74 -6.38
C GLY A 22 0.64 7.25 -6.76
N PHE A 23 0.13 6.35 -5.92
CA PHE A 23 -0.01 4.94 -6.30
C PHE A 23 -1.11 4.76 -7.35
N GLY A 24 -2.21 5.49 -7.21
CA GLY A 24 -3.31 5.52 -8.17
C GLY A 24 -2.88 6.08 -9.52
N GLU A 25 -2.10 7.16 -9.52
CA GLU A 25 -1.51 7.75 -10.72
C GLU A 25 -0.59 6.75 -11.45
N LEU A 26 0.31 6.08 -10.72
CA LEU A 26 1.18 5.04 -11.28
C LEU A 26 0.39 3.90 -11.90
N VAL A 27 -0.69 3.46 -11.25
CA VAL A 27 -1.57 2.41 -11.78
C VAL A 27 -2.24 2.86 -13.09
N GLN A 28 -2.71 4.10 -13.17
CA GLN A 28 -3.29 4.64 -14.40
C GLN A 28 -2.25 4.74 -15.53
N GLU A 29 -1.03 5.13 -15.20
CA GLU A 29 0.09 5.16 -16.16
C GLU A 29 0.39 3.76 -16.68
N VAL A 30 0.59 2.79 -15.79
CA VAL A 30 0.89 1.40 -16.14
C VAL A 30 -0.23 0.79 -16.99
N CYS A 31 -1.50 1.05 -16.67
CA CYS A 31 -2.62 0.44 -17.37
C CYS A 31 -3.02 1.14 -18.68
N ARG A 32 -2.42 2.29 -19.01
CA ARG A 32 -2.81 3.12 -20.16
C ARG A 32 -2.82 2.35 -21.48
N ASP A 33 -1.84 1.49 -21.68
CA ASP A 33 -1.64 0.74 -22.91
C ASP A 33 -2.13 -0.72 -22.82
N HIS A 34 -2.92 -1.04 -21.79
CA HIS A 34 -3.46 -2.38 -21.56
C HIS A 34 -4.98 -2.41 -21.79
N PRO A 35 -5.54 -3.54 -22.29
CA PRO A 35 -6.98 -3.69 -22.52
C PRO A 35 -7.73 -3.99 -21.20
N VAL A 36 -7.67 -3.05 -20.27
CA VAL A 36 -8.29 -3.12 -18.95
C VAL A 36 -9.07 -1.85 -18.63
N THR A 37 -10.16 -1.97 -17.87
CA THR A 37 -10.85 -0.82 -17.28
C THR A 37 -10.43 -0.72 -15.82
N VAL A 38 -9.88 0.42 -15.42
CA VAL A 38 -9.38 0.60 -14.06
C VAL A 38 -10.29 1.52 -13.27
N ARG A 39 -10.72 1.06 -12.10
CA ARG A 39 -11.35 1.88 -11.07
C ARG A 39 -10.39 2.01 -9.90
N VAL A 40 -9.87 3.20 -9.66
CA VAL A 40 -9.00 3.49 -8.52
C VAL A 40 -9.81 4.17 -7.44
N GLU A 41 -9.67 3.70 -6.20
CA GLU A 41 -10.21 4.37 -5.02
C GLU A 41 -9.19 4.39 -3.89
N GLU A 42 -9.07 5.54 -3.23
CA GLU A 42 -8.19 5.69 -2.08
C GLU A 42 -8.85 5.12 -0.84
N ALA A 43 -8.34 3.98 -0.39
CA ALA A 43 -8.85 3.28 0.77
C ALA A 43 -7.81 2.31 1.30
N ILE A 44 -7.67 2.26 2.63
CA ILE A 44 -6.80 1.31 3.34
C ILE A 44 -7.60 0.55 4.39
N LEU A 45 -7.03 -0.54 4.90
CA LEU A 45 -7.52 -1.26 6.09
C LEU A 45 -9.04 -1.48 6.06
N ALA A 46 -9.80 -1.01 7.06
CA ALA A 46 -11.24 -1.26 7.13
C ALA A 46 -12.02 -0.60 5.99
N ALA A 47 -11.63 0.60 5.57
CA ALA A 47 -12.26 1.31 4.45
C ALA A 47 -12.11 0.54 3.13
N ALA A 48 -10.93 -0.04 2.91
CA ALA A 48 -10.64 -0.88 1.74
C ALA A 48 -11.50 -2.16 1.72
N VAL A 49 -11.66 -2.81 2.88
CA VAL A 49 -12.53 -3.99 3.03
C VAL A 49 -13.98 -3.65 2.70
N ALA A 50 -14.50 -2.53 3.24
CA ALA A 50 -15.85 -2.07 2.94
C ALA A 50 -16.04 -1.82 1.43
N ARG A 51 -15.05 -1.21 0.79
CA ARG A 51 -15.10 -0.93 -0.66
C ARG A 51 -15.06 -2.19 -1.51
N ALA A 52 -14.19 -3.14 -1.19
CA ALA A 52 -14.11 -4.40 -1.91
C ALA A 52 -15.41 -5.21 -1.83
N ARG A 53 -16.04 -5.24 -0.65
CA ARG A 53 -17.37 -5.87 -0.47
C ARG A 53 -18.45 -5.23 -1.31
N GLN A 54 -18.45 -3.90 -1.40
CA GLN A 54 -19.37 -3.18 -2.27
C GLN A 54 -19.14 -3.56 -3.74
N TRP A 55 -17.89 -3.55 -4.21
CA TRP A 55 -17.59 -3.94 -5.59
C TRP A 55 -17.98 -5.38 -5.91
N GLU A 56 -17.83 -6.31 -4.97
CA GLU A 56 -18.29 -7.68 -5.11
C GLU A 56 -19.81 -7.77 -5.24
N GLN A 57 -20.54 -7.09 -4.35
CA GLN A 57 -22.01 -7.05 -4.36
C GLN A 57 -22.57 -6.46 -5.66
N ASP A 58 -21.97 -5.35 -6.10
CA ASP A 58 -22.37 -4.63 -7.31
C ASP A 58 -21.84 -5.27 -8.60
N ARG A 59 -20.98 -6.31 -8.48
CA ARG A 59 -20.23 -6.91 -9.59
C ARG A 59 -19.47 -5.87 -10.41
N ALA A 60 -18.94 -4.85 -9.74
CA ALA A 60 -18.33 -3.68 -10.36
C ALA A 60 -16.96 -3.97 -10.99
N VAL A 61 -16.24 -4.96 -10.46
CA VAL A 61 -14.88 -5.33 -10.89
C VAL A 61 -14.74 -6.85 -10.99
N ASP A 62 -13.73 -7.31 -11.72
CA ASP A 62 -13.42 -8.73 -11.90
C ASP A 62 -12.28 -9.19 -10.97
N VAL A 63 -11.38 -8.28 -10.60
CA VAL A 63 -10.23 -8.52 -9.71
C VAL A 63 -9.93 -7.27 -8.88
N VAL A 64 -9.47 -7.47 -7.65
CA VAL A 64 -9.02 -6.39 -6.77
C VAL A 64 -7.49 -6.34 -6.71
N ILE A 65 -6.91 -5.16 -6.81
CA ILE A 65 -5.48 -4.91 -6.57
C ILE A 65 -5.36 -4.06 -5.31
N ALA A 66 -4.57 -4.53 -4.36
CA ALA A 66 -4.32 -3.84 -3.10
C ALA A 66 -2.89 -4.10 -2.63
N ARG A 67 -2.41 -3.32 -1.65
CA ARG A 67 -1.03 -3.41 -1.16
C ARG A 67 -0.94 -3.89 0.29
N GLY A 68 0.03 -4.75 0.57
CA GLY A 68 0.46 -5.09 1.93
C GLY A 68 -0.66 -5.61 2.85
N PRO A 69 -0.70 -5.19 4.14
CA PRO A 69 -1.70 -5.65 5.10
C PRO A 69 -3.16 -5.45 4.65
N THR A 70 -3.45 -4.30 4.02
CA THR A 70 -4.77 -4.01 3.46
C THR A 70 -5.21 -5.08 2.45
N ALA A 71 -4.30 -5.53 1.57
CA ALA A 71 -4.63 -6.55 0.58
C ALA A 71 -5.03 -7.88 1.22
N ARG A 72 -4.31 -8.30 2.27
CA ARG A 72 -4.61 -9.53 3.01
C ARG A 72 -5.95 -9.45 3.75
N MET A 73 -6.27 -8.28 4.31
CA MET A 73 -7.58 -8.03 4.92
C MET A 73 -8.71 -8.13 3.91
N VAL A 74 -8.51 -7.59 2.70
CA VAL A 74 -9.49 -7.66 1.61
C VAL A 74 -9.65 -9.09 1.11
N GLU A 75 -8.55 -9.79 0.84
CA GLU A 75 -8.54 -11.19 0.39
C GLU A 75 -9.29 -12.11 1.36
N ALA A 76 -9.17 -11.89 2.66
CA ALA A 76 -9.90 -12.66 3.66
C ALA A 76 -11.41 -12.34 3.72
N ALA A 77 -11.84 -11.21 3.14
CA ALA A 77 -13.18 -10.65 3.33
C ALA A 77 -14.11 -10.73 2.12
N VAL A 78 -13.59 -11.05 0.93
CA VAL A 78 -14.34 -11.16 -0.34
C VAL A 78 -13.99 -12.45 -1.08
N LYS A 79 -14.81 -12.84 -2.06
CA LYS A 79 -14.55 -13.97 -2.98
C LYS A 79 -13.95 -13.54 -4.31
N LEU A 80 -13.90 -12.24 -4.59
CA LEU A 80 -13.17 -11.70 -5.75
C LEU A 80 -11.69 -12.10 -5.66
N PRO A 81 -11.05 -12.45 -6.78
CA PRO A 81 -9.60 -12.59 -6.83
C PRO A 81 -8.92 -11.30 -6.35
N VAL A 82 -7.90 -11.45 -5.50
CA VAL A 82 -7.09 -10.33 -4.99
C VAL A 82 -5.65 -10.51 -5.42
N SER A 83 -5.11 -9.52 -6.14
CA SER A 83 -3.70 -9.43 -6.46
C SER A 83 -3.00 -8.55 -5.43
N VAL A 84 -2.14 -9.16 -4.62
CA VAL A 84 -1.37 -8.46 -3.58
C VAL A 84 -0.12 -7.83 -4.18
N VAL A 85 -0.02 -6.51 -4.07
CA VAL A 85 1.24 -5.79 -4.29
C VAL A 85 2.04 -5.84 -3.00
N GLU A 86 3.12 -6.61 -3.01
CA GLU A 86 4.00 -6.75 -1.86
C GLU A 86 4.89 -5.52 -1.67
N ILE A 87 5.27 -5.24 -0.42
CA ILE A 87 6.29 -4.26 -0.07
C ILE A 87 7.54 -5.04 0.28
N THR A 88 8.59 -4.88 -0.51
CA THR A 88 9.84 -5.61 -0.33
C THR A 88 10.77 -4.91 0.65
N ASN A 89 11.72 -5.66 1.21
CA ASN A 89 12.78 -5.07 2.02
C ASN A 89 13.66 -4.11 1.20
N PHE A 90 13.74 -4.31 -0.12
CA PHE A 90 14.44 -3.39 -1.02
C PHE A 90 13.70 -2.06 -1.14
N ASP A 91 12.37 -2.07 -1.19
CA ASP A 91 11.57 -0.84 -1.18
C ASP A 91 11.82 -0.03 0.10
N VAL A 92 11.87 -0.69 1.26
CA VAL A 92 12.18 -0.05 2.55
C VAL A 92 13.59 0.54 2.54
N LEU A 93 14.60 -0.23 2.14
CA LEU A 93 15.98 0.23 2.06
C LEU A 93 16.10 1.43 1.11
N LYS A 94 15.47 1.35 -0.06
CA LYS A 94 15.47 2.42 -1.06
C LYS A 94 14.78 3.68 -0.51
N SER A 95 13.60 3.55 0.08
CA SER A 95 12.90 4.70 0.67
C SER A 95 13.69 5.39 1.78
N LEU A 96 14.34 4.61 2.66
CA LEU A 96 15.22 5.17 3.69
C LEU A 96 16.45 5.84 3.07
N HIS A 97 17.11 5.19 2.13
CA HIS A 97 18.25 5.75 1.39
C HIS A 97 17.90 7.07 0.70
N ASP A 98 16.80 7.11 -0.04
CA ASP A 98 16.35 8.29 -0.78
C ASP A 98 15.96 9.44 0.16
N SER A 99 15.48 9.12 1.38
CA SER A 99 15.16 10.13 2.39
C SER A 99 16.39 10.74 3.07
N ARG A 100 17.55 10.07 3.03
CA ARG A 100 18.74 10.39 3.83
C ARG A 100 19.23 11.83 3.67
N GLU A 101 19.20 12.36 2.46
CA GLU A 101 19.73 13.72 2.19
C GLU A 101 18.81 14.83 2.71
N ASN A 102 17.52 14.54 2.88
CA ASN A 102 16.48 15.53 3.18
C ASN A 102 15.76 15.27 4.51
N CYS A 103 16.07 14.17 5.20
CA CYS A 103 15.46 13.84 6.48
C CYS A 103 16.09 14.61 7.63
N ARG A 104 15.29 14.94 8.65
CA ARG A 104 15.78 15.36 9.96
C ARG A 104 15.79 14.15 10.89
N GLU A 105 16.93 13.93 11.52
CA GLU A 105 17.08 12.84 12.47
C GLU A 105 16.66 13.24 13.90
N PRO A 106 16.13 12.30 14.71
CA PRO A 106 15.85 10.90 14.36
C PRO A 106 14.62 10.75 13.44
N VAL A 107 14.64 9.70 12.61
CA VAL A 107 13.54 9.34 11.70
C VAL A 107 12.60 8.35 12.40
N ALA A 108 11.31 8.70 12.45
CA ALA A 108 10.29 7.76 12.86
C ALA A 108 10.00 6.79 11.72
N PHE A 109 10.12 5.50 12.01
CA PHE A 109 9.81 4.43 11.08
C PHE A 109 8.53 3.73 11.53
N VAL A 110 7.46 3.86 10.74
CA VAL A 110 6.12 3.39 11.10
C VAL A 110 5.74 2.17 10.26
N GLU A 111 5.44 1.04 10.90
CA GLU A 111 5.04 -0.18 10.18
C GLU A 111 3.86 -0.92 10.83
N HIS A 112 3.05 -1.56 9.99
CA HIS A 112 2.02 -2.49 10.46
C HIS A 112 2.65 -3.67 11.23
N HIS A 113 2.16 -3.91 12.44
CA HIS A 113 2.58 -4.98 13.33
C HIS A 113 2.53 -6.34 12.61
N SER A 114 3.61 -7.10 12.71
CA SER A 114 3.67 -8.46 12.20
C SER A 114 4.40 -9.36 13.20
N GLN A 115 3.97 -10.62 13.28
CA GLN A 115 4.54 -11.59 14.22
C GLN A 115 5.97 -12.01 13.84
N VAL A 116 6.36 -11.82 12.59
CA VAL A 116 7.68 -12.16 12.07
C VAL A 116 8.38 -10.86 11.65
N PRO A 117 9.53 -10.51 12.26
CA PRO A 117 10.32 -9.37 11.82
C PRO A 117 10.69 -9.50 10.34
N LYS A 118 10.26 -8.55 9.50
CA LYS A 118 10.55 -8.56 8.06
C LYS A 118 12.00 -8.14 7.77
N TYR A 119 12.58 -7.33 8.64
CA TYR A 119 13.94 -6.79 8.52
C TYR A 119 14.47 -6.37 9.89
N ASP A 120 15.79 -6.22 9.98
CA ASP A 120 16.49 -5.67 11.14
C ASP A 120 16.64 -4.15 10.95
N LEU A 121 15.76 -3.39 11.59
CA LEU A 121 15.76 -1.92 11.50
C LEU A 121 17.04 -1.32 12.12
N ALA A 122 17.62 -1.96 13.14
CA ALA A 122 18.85 -1.47 13.76
C ALA A 122 20.03 -1.62 12.79
N LEU A 123 20.11 -2.76 12.09
CA LEU A 123 21.09 -2.96 11.03
C LEU A 123 20.89 -1.97 9.87
N LEU A 124 19.65 -1.74 9.44
CA LEU A 124 19.34 -0.76 8.39
C LEU A 124 19.80 0.66 8.80
N GLY A 125 19.51 1.08 10.03
CA GLY A 125 19.98 2.35 10.57
C GLY A 125 21.51 2.43 10.59
N HIS A 126 22.19 1.35 10.98
CA HIS A 126 23.66 1.30 10.97
C HIS A 126 24.25 1.41 9.55
N VAL A 127 23.71 0.66 8.58
CA VAL A 127 24.18 0.65 7.19
C VAL A 127 23.97 2.00 6.50
N LEU A 128 22.84 2.67 6.78
CA LEU A 128 22.52 3.97 6.18
C LEU A 128 23.13 5.15 6.97
N GLY A 129 23.65 4.91 8.17
CA GLY A 129 24.12 5.95 9.08
C GLY A 129 22.99 6.86 9.54
N MET A 130 21.82 6.29 9.84
CA MET A 130 20.61 7.01 10.24
C MET A 130 20.11 6.55 11.62
N GLN A 131 19.62 7.47 12.43
CA GLN A 131 18.90 7.14 13.67
C GLN A 131 17.42 6.83 13.37
N LEU A 132 17.04 5.56 13.47
CA LEU A 132 15.68 5.08 13.18
C LEU A 132 14.95 4.68 14.47
N HIS A 133 13.71 5.14 14.63
CA HIS A 133 12.85 4.81 15.77
C HIS A 133 11.60 4.07 15.29
N LEU A 134 11.44 2.81 15.68
CA LEU A 134 10.30 1.99 15.27
C LEU A 134 9.01 2.35 16.03
N TYR A 135 7.92 2.52 15.28
CA TYR A 135 6.55 2.60 15.77
C TYR A 135 5.71 1.57 15.02
N THR A 136 4.86 0.81 15.72
CA THR A 136 4.08 -0.27 15.11
C THR A 136 2.60 -0.11 15.36
N TYR A 137 1.76 -0.39 14.35
CA TYR A 137 0.31 -0.31 14.45
C TYR A 137 -0.40 -1.60 13.98
N ALA A 138 -1.55 -1.96 14.55
CA ALA A 138 -2.32 -3.13 14.15
C ALA A 138 -3.57 -2.81 13.29
N GLY A 139 -4.03 -1.56 13.26
CA GLY A 139 -5.23 -1.15 12.53
C GLY A 139 -5.40 0.37 12.48
N ASP A 140 -6.53 0.84 11.94
CA ASP A 140 -6.77 2.27 11.64
C ASP A 140 -6.58 3.18 12.87
N GLY A 141 -7.27 2.89 13.98
CA GLY A 141 -7.17 3.72 15.18
C GLY A 141 -5.82 3.66 15.91
N ASP A 142 -4.97 2.67 15.60
CA ASP A 142 -3.63 2.53 16.17
C ASP A 142 -2.60 3.29 15.32
N LEU A 143 -2.78 3.33 13.99
CA LEU A 143 -1.92 4.09 13.09
C LEU A 143 -1.87 5.57 13.47
N ASP A 144 -3.03 6.20 13.65
CA ASP A 144 -3.14 7.61 14.04
C ASP A 144 -2.44 7.87 15.38
N GLN A 145 -2.63 6.97 16.36
CA GLN A 145 -1.99 7.08 17.67
C GLN A 145 -0.46 6.98 17.58
N GLN A 146 0.08 6.10 16.74
CA GLN A 146 1.52 5.98 16.54
C GLN A 146 2.10 7.23 15.85
N LEU A 147 1.36 7.82 14.90
CA LEU A 147 1.77 9.06 14.23
C LEU A 147 1.79 10.23 15.23
N ASP A 148 0.72 10.40 16.01
CA ASP A 148 0.63 11.43 17.05
C ASP A 148 1.74 11.28 18.09
N LEU A 149 2.05 10.05 18.49
CA LEU A 149 3.13 9.75 19.43
C LEU A 149 4.50 10.11 18.85
N ALA A 150 4.75 9.81 17.57
CA ALA A 150 5.99 10.19 16.91
C ALA A 150 6.15 11.71 16.85
N ILE A 151 5.09 12.44 16.46
CA ILE A 151 5.06 13.90 16.40
C ILE A 151 5.27 14.50 17.79
N ALA A 152 4.56 14.02 18.82
CA ALA A 152 4.70 14.49 20.20
C ALA A 152 6.11 14.26 20.77
N ARG A 153 6.85 13.27 20.26
CA ARG A 153 8.26 13.00 20.59
C ARG A 153 9.26 13.83 19.77
N GLY A 154 8.78 14.78 18.97
CA GLY A 154 9.60 15.71 18.20
C GLY A 154 10.15 15.14 16.89
N MET A 155 9.60 14.02 16.40
CA MET A 155 9.99 13.46 15.10
C MET A 155 9.53 14.40 13.98
N GLN A 156 10.44 14.73 13.06
CA GLN A 156 10.18 15.64 11.95
C GLN A 156 10.21 14.94 10.59
N THR A 157 10.66 13.70 10.57
CA THR A 157 10.62 12.85 9.38
C THR A 157 10.01 11.51 9.76
N ILE A 158 9.01 11.09 8.99
CA ILE A 158 8.30 9.83 9.15
C ILE A 158 8.44 9.06 7.84
N VAL A 159 8.93 7.82 7.93
CA VAL A 159 8.96 6.85 6.83
C VAL A 159 8.05 5.70 7.21
N ALA A 160 7.21 5.23 6.30
CA ALA A 160 6.30 4.13 6.58
C ALA A 160 6.17 3.14 5.43
N THR A 161 5.83 1.90 5.77
CA THR A 161 5.47 0.87 4.78
C THR A 161 3.97 0.87 4.44
N GLY A 162 3.18 1.64 5.19
CA GLY A 162 1.76 1.91 4.92
C GLY A 162 1.52 3.29 4.29
N SER A 163 0.27 3.75 4.28
CA SER A 163 -0.07 5.12 3.92
C SER A 163 0.46 6.09 4.98
N CYS A 164 1.54 6.81 4.69
CA CYS A 164 1.95 7.98 5.46
C CYS A 164 2.46 9.08 4.52
N PHE A 165 1.53 9.93 4.06
CA PHE A 165 1.84 11.32 3.69
C PHE A 165 1.04 12.20 4.65
N LEU A 166 1.71 12.79 5.63
CA LEU A 166 1.22 14.02 6.25
C LEU A 166 1.94 15.14 5.50
N ALA A 167 1.21 15.81 4.61
CA ALA A 167 1.62 17.09 4.06
C ALA A 167 1.51 18.19 5.13
#